data_AF-A0AAE4VN08-F1
#
_entry.id   AF-A0AAE4VN08-F1
#
_cell.length_a   1.000
_cell.length_b   1.000
_cell.length_c   1.000
_cell.angle_alpha   90.00
_cell.angle_beta   90.00
_cell.angle_gamma   90.00
#
_symmetry.space_group_name_H-M   'P 1'
#
loop_
_entity.id
_entity.type
_entity.pdbx_description
1 polymer ?
#
loop_
_entity_poly.entity_id
_entity_poly.type
_entity_poly.pdbx_seq_one_letter_code
_entity_poly.pdbx_strand_id
1 'polypeptide(L)'
;MSNLPYGFVVAMILLLLSSWCARARSGWWGLFIHAIVFSAFAWILALGFIGSAILVPVGFTIPVPWCVQYVGYLWLYGVLIAHAILLCMPQRWFVVK
;
A
#
# COMPACT_ATOMS: atom_id res chain seq x y z
N MET A 1 24.02 -9.01 3.72
CA MET A 1 23.14 -8.41 4.74
C MET A 1 21.75 -8.23 4.14
N SER A 2 20.80 -9.07 4.56
CA SER A 2 19.42 -9.08 4.10
C SER A 2 18.59 -8.07 4.90
N ASN A 3 18.79 -6.77 4.62
CA ASN A 3 18.01 -5.73 5.27
C ASN A 3 16.66 -5.59 4.57
N LEU A 4 15.59 -5.75 5.34
CA LEU A 4 14.25 -5.52 4.86
C LEU A 4 14.05 -4.00 4.63
N PRO A 5 13.54 -3.56 3.47
CA PRO A 5 13.40 -2.14 3.18
C PRO A 5 12.40 -1.51 4.16
N TYR A 6 12.91 -0.78 5.15
CA TYR A 6 12.11 -0.18 6.23
C TYR A 6 11.01 0.75 5.68
N GLY A 7 11.29 1.45 4.58
CA GLY A 7 10.31 2.31 3.91
C GLY A 7 9.07 1.56 3.44
N PHE A 8 9.23 0.31 2.97
CA PHE A 8 8.11 -0.55 2.61
C PHE A 8 7.25 -0.92 3.82
N VAL A 9 7.88 -1.31 4.93
CA VAL A 9 7.17 -1.65 6.17
C VAL A 9 6.37 -0.47 6.66
N VAL A 10 7.00 0.71 6.72
CA VAL A 10 6.34 1.95 7.14
C VAL A 10 5.17 2.28 6.22
N ALA A 11 5.35 2.17 4.90
CA ALA A 11 4.27 2.42 3.94
C ALA A 11 3.08 1.47 4.12
N MET A 12 3.32 0.18 4.39
CA MET A 12 2.25 -0.80 4.63
C MET A 12 1.52 -0.56 5.95
N ILE A 13 2.24 -0.20 7.02
CA ILE A 13 1.62 0.17 8.31
C ILE A 13 0.74 1.42 8.15
N LEU A 14 1.26 2.46 7.50
CA LEU A 14 0.51 3.70 7.27
C LEU A 14 -0.73 3.46 6.40
N LEU A 15 -0.59 2.63 5.36
CA LEU A 15 -1.72 2.24 4.53
C LEU A 15 -2.81 1.54 5.36
N LEU A 16 -2.45 0.52 6.14
CA LEU A 16 -3.39 -0.24 6.95
C LEU A 16 -4.09 0.66 7.97
N LEU A 17 -3.34 1.55 8.62
CA LEU A 17 -3.92 2.49 9.59
C LEU A 17 -4.87 3.50 8.93
N SER A 18 -4.48 4.06 7.79
CA SER A 18 -5.30 5.01 7.03
C SER A 18 -6.60 4.38 6.53
N SER A 19 -6.49 3.20 5.90
CA SER A 19 -7.65 2.45 5.38
C SER A 19 -8.55 1.93 6.50
N TRP A 20 -7.99 1.55 7.64
CA TRP A 20 -8.75 1.26 8.85
C TRP A 20 -9.53 2.47 9.34
N CYS A 21 -8.92 3.66 9.37
CA CYS A 21 -9.60 4.89 9.77
C CYS A 21 -10.74 5.27 8.79
N ALA A 22 -10.54 5.05 7.49
CA ALA A 22 -11.60 5.21 6.49
C ALA A 22 -12.76 4.24 6.75
N ARG A 23 -12.44 2.98 7.07
CA ARG A 23 -13.43 1.95 7.40
C ARG A 23 -14.17 2.24 8.71
N ALA A 24 -13.48 2.69 9.74
CA ALA A 24 -14.06 2.99 11.05
C ALA A 24 -15.06 4.16 11.00
N ARG A 25 -14.75 5.20 10.21
CA ARG A 25 -15.58 6.42 10.13
C ARG A 25 -16.76 6.32 9.18
N SER A 26 -16.59 5.61 8.06
CA SER A 26 -17.58 5.64 6.97
C SER A 26 -17.93 4.24 6.45
N GLY A 27 -17.60 3.19 7.21
CA GLY A 27 -17.94 1.82 6.90
C GLY A 27 -17.39 1.35 5.55
N TRP A 28 -18.21 0.60 4.81
CA TRP A 28 -17.81 -0.03 3.55
C TRP A 28 -17.51 0.99 2.47
N TRP A 29 -18.29 2.07 2.40
CA TRP A 29 -18.07 3.14 1.43
C TRP A 29 -16.77 3.90 1.67
N GLY A 30 -16.43 4.16 2.94
CA GLY A 30 -15.15 4.78 3.29
C GLY A 30 -13.95 3.96 2.82
N LEU A 31 -13.96 2.66 3.12
CA LEU A 31 -12.90 1.75 2.68
C LEU A 31 -12.82 1.63 1.15
N PHE A 32 -13.96 1.56 0.47
CA PHE A 32 -14.03 1.44 -0.99
C PHE A 32 -13.45 2.66 -1.69
N ILE A 33 -13.87 3.87 -1.28
CA ILE A 33 -13.35 5.12 -1.85
C ILE A 33 -11.85 5.25 -1.55
N HIS A 34 -11.43 4.95 -0.31
CA HIS A 34 -10.02 4.94 0.06
C HIS A 34 -9.21 4.00 -0.84
N ALA A 35 -9.72 2.78 -1.08
CA ALA A 35 -9.06 1.81 -1.96
C ALA A 35 -8.91 2.32 -3.38
N ILE A 36 -9.96 2.91 -3.97
CA ILE A 36 -9.91 3.48 -5.33
C ILE A 36 -8.88 4.60 -5.40
N VAL A 37 -9.01 5.62 -4.53
CA VAL A 37 -8.16 6.81 -4.59
C VAL A 37 -6.71 6.42 -4.34
N PHE A 38 -6.42 5.66 -3.28
CA PHE A 38 -5.05 5.26 -2.95
C PHE A 38 -4.45 4.41 -4.07
N SER A 39 -5.19 3.45 -4.62
CA SER A 39 -4.70 2.62 -5.72
C SER A 39 -4.44 3.44 -6.98
N ALA A 40 -5.35 4.34 -7.35
CA ALA A 40 -5.16 5.22 -8.50
C ALA A 40 -3.88 6.04 -8.37
N PHE A 41 -3.66 6.68 -7.21
CA PHE A 41 -2.42 7.42 -6.96
C PHE A 41 -1.18 6.53 -6.99
N ALA A 42 -1.21 5.35 -6.36
CA ALA A 42 -0.07 4.42 -6.36
C ALA A 42 0.30 3.98 -7.79
N TRP A 43 -0.68 3.70 -8.64
CA TRP A 43 -0.45 3.32 -10.04
C TRP A 43 -0.03 4.49 -10.92
N ILE A 44 -0.56 5.69 -10.70
CA ILE A 44 -0.11 6.92 -11.37
C ILE A 44 1.38 7.14 -11.12
N LEU A 45 1.82 6.97 -9.87
CA LEU A 45 3.24 7.07 -9.49
C LEU A 45 4.08 5.94 -10.11
N ALA A 46 3.57 4.71 -10.12
CA ALA A 46 4.29 3.57 -10.69
C ALA A 46 4.49 3.66 -12.21
N LEU A 47 3.50 4.21 -12.92
CA LEU A 47 3.53 4.38 -14.38
C LEU A 47 4.26 5.65 -14.83
N GLY A 48 4.73 6.48 -13.88
CA GLY A 48 5.45 7.71 -14.19
C GLY A 48 4.58 8.77 -14.87
N PHE A 49 3.25 8.72 -14.69
CA PHE A 49 2.35 9.73 -15.26
C PHE A 49 2.56 11.13 -14.64
N ILE A 50 3.16 11.21 -13.45
CA ILE A 50 3.48 12.46 -12.77
C ILE A 50 4.95 12.44 -12.33
N GLY A 51 5.74 13.37 -12.86
CA GLY A 51 7.15 13.54 -12.53
C GLY A 51 8.12 12.70 -13.37
N SER A 52 9.40 13.05 -13.35
CA SER A 52 10.49 12.37 -14.08
C SER A 52 11.37 11.50 -13.19
N ALA A 53 11.13 11.49 -11.87
CA ALA A 53 11.88 10.70 -10.92
C ALA A 53 11.28 9.29 -10.76
N ILE A 54 12.13 8.30 -10.49
CA ILE A 54 11.68 6.94 -10.14
C ILE A 54 11.07 7.00 -8.73
N LEU A 55 9.75 7.14 -8.65
CA LEU A 55 9.01 7.23 -7.39
C LEU A 55 8.66 5.84 -6.83
N VAL A 56 8.72 4.80 -7.66
CA VAL A 56 8.53 3.40 -7.24
C VAL A 56 9.78 2.60 -7.65
N PRO A 57 10.57 2.09 -6.69
CA PRO A 57 11.81 1.38 -6.98
C PRO A 57 11.51 -0.03 -7.50
N VAL A 58 11.52 -0.16 -8.83
CA VAL A 58 11.25 -1.41 -9.55
C VAL A 58 12.34 -1.65 -10.59
N GLY A 59 12.75 -2.91 -10.79
CA GLY A 59 13.62 -3.27 -11.91
C GLY A 59 15.09 -2.89 -11.74
N PHE A 60 15.64 -3.04 -10.52
CA PHE A 60 17.06 -2.86 -10.27
C PHE A 60 17.91 -3.75 -11.20
N THR A 61 18.86 -3.15 -11.90
CA THR A 61 19.84 -3.84 -12.77
C THR A 61 21.13 -4.21 -12.04
N ILE A 62 21.30 -3.69 -10.82
CA ILE A 62 22.43 -3.99 -9.93
C ILE A 62 22.11 -5.17 -9.00
N PRO A 63 23.11 -5.98 -8.61
CA PRO A 63 22.89 -7.07 -7.67
C PRO A 63 22.45 -6.54 -6.30
N VAL A 64 21.20 -6.80 -5.93
CA VAL A 64 20.62 -6.44 -4.63
C VAL A 64 19.89 -7.64 -4.03
N PRO A 65 19.67 -7.69 -2.70
CA PRO A 65 18.85 -8.74 -2.09
C PRO A 65 17.46 -8.82 -2.72
N TRP A 66 16.91 -10.05 -2.83
CA TRP A 66 15.61 -10.31 -3.47
C TRP A 66 14.48 -9.36 -3.00
N CYS A 67 14.34 -9.16 -1.69
CA CYS A 67 13.29 -8.28 -1.15
C CYS A 67 13.41 -6.84 -1.68
N VAL A 68 14.62 -6.35 -1.90
CA VAL A 68 14.89 -5.00 -2.41
C VAL A 68 14.59 -4.94 -3.91
N GLN A 69 14.95 -5.99 -4.66
CA GLN A 69 14.70 -6.08 -6.09
C GLN A 69 13.21 -5.97 -6.44
N TYR A 70 12.35 -6.60 -5.63
CA TYR A 70 10.91 -6.68 -5.86
C TYR A 70 10.07 -5.79 -4.94
N VAL A 71 10.69 -4.92 -4.13
CA VAL A 71 9.97 -4.15 -3.11
C VAL A 71 8.84 -3.29 -3.70
N GLY A 72 9.04 -2.67 -4.85
CA GLY A 72 8.02 -1.86 -5.50
C GLY A 72 6.82 -2.69 -5.96
N TYR A 73 7.04 -3.91 -6.45
CA TYR A 73 5.95 -4.83 -6.78
C TYR A 73 5.21 -5.30 -5.52
N LEU A 74 5.96 -5.69 -4.48
CA LEU A 74 5.38 -6.08 -3.19
C LEU A 74 4.52 -4.97 -2.59
N TRP A 75 4.95 -3.71 -2.75
CA TRP A 75 4.19 -2.54 -2.34
C TRP A 75 2.89 -2.38 -3.15
N LEU A 76 2.97 -2.38 -4.49
CA LEU A 76 1.79 -2.20 -5.34
C LEU A 76 0.73 -3.28 -5.14
N TYR A 77 1.15 -4.56 -5.10
CA TYR A 77 0.21 -5.65 -4.82
C TYR A 77 -0.23 -5.66 -3.35
N GLY A 78 0.67 -5.28 -2.44
CA GLY A 78 0.39 -5.09 -1.02
C GLY A 78 -0.72 -4.09 -0.78
N VAL A 79 -0.81 -3.01 -1.58
CA VAL A 79 -1.92 -2.04 -1.52
C VAL A 79 -3.27 -2.73 -1.71
N LEU A 80 -3.41 -3.55 -2.75
CA LEU A 80 -4.66 -4.24 -3.07
C LEU A 80 -5.00 -5.29 -2.01
N ILE A 81 -3.99 -6.07 -1.59
CA ILE A 81 -4.14 -7.11 -0.58
C ILE A 81 -4.55 -6.52 0.77
N ALA A 82 -3.94 -5.42 1.19
CA ALA A 82 -4.26 -4.75 2.46
C ALA A 82 -5.74 -4.32 2.52
N HIS A 83 -6.26 -3.70 1.45
CA HIS A 83 -7.66 -3.33 1.38
C HIS A 83 -8.59 -4.56 1.37
N ALA A 84 -8.22 -5.63 0.65
CA ALA A 84 -8.98 -6.88 0.65
C ALA A 84 -9.04 -7.53 2.04
N ILE A 85 -7.92 -7.53 2.77
CA ILE A 85 -7.87 -8.02 4.15
C ILE A 85 -8.84 -7.23 5.04
N LEU A 86 -8.79 -5.90 4.98
CA LEU A 86 -9.67 -5.05 5.79
C LEU A 86 -11.14 -5.16 5.39
N LEU A 87 -11.43 -5.47 4.12
CA LEU A 87 -12.79 -5.73 3.65
C LEU A 87 -13.36 -7.02 4.26
N CYS A 88 -12.53 -8.05 4.40
CA CYS A 88 -12.89 -9.34 4.97
C CYS A 88 -12.89 -9.36 6.51
N MET A 89 -12.32 -8.33 7.17
CA MET A 89 -12.29 -8.25 8.62
C MET A 89 -13.67 -7.94 9.23
N PRO A 90 -13.97 -8.47 10.43
CA PRO A 90 -15.29 -8.33 11.03
C PRO A 90 -15.54 -6.90 11.51
N GLN A 91 -16.78 -6.42 11.36
CA GLN A 91 -17.15 -5.02 11.64
C GLN A 91 -16.81 -4.56 13.07
N ARG A 92 -16.87 -5.46 14.06
CA ARG A 92 -16.51 -5.21 15.47
C ARG A 92 -15.11 -4.63 15.67
N TRP A 93 -14.20 -4.89 14.74
CA TRP A 93 -12.83 -4.41 14.82
C TRP A 93 -12.74 -2.91 14.53
N PHE A 94 -13.66 -2.36 13.73
CA PHE A 94 -13.63 -0.97 13.30
C PHE A 94 -14.48 -0.02 14.15
N VAL A 95 -15.03 -0.49 15.26
CA VAL A 95 -15.86 0.34 16.16
C VAL A 95 -14.94 1.12 17.10
N VAL A 96 -14.96 2.45 16.98
CA VAL A 96 -14.32 3.37 17.92
C VAL A 96 -15.37 3.77 18.96
N LYS A 97 -15.13 3.43 20.22
CA LYS A 97 -15.98 3.82 21.35
C LYS A 97 -15.61 5.20 21.87
#